data_AF-A0A920P507-F1
#
_entry.id   AF-A0A920P507-F1
#
_cell.length_a   1.000
_cell.length_b   1.000
_cell.length_c   1.000
_cell.angle_alpha   90.00
_cell.angle_beta   90.00
_cell.angle_gamma   90.00
#
_symmetry.space_group_name_H-M   'P 1'
#
loop_
_entity.id
_entity.type
_entity.pdbx_description
1 polymer ?
#
loop_
_entity_poly.entity_id
_entity_poly.type
_entity_poly.pdbx_seq_one_letter_code
_entity_poly.pdbx_strand_id
1 'polypeptide(L)'
;MARTLLEHGADPNAQVTNWSASRRASSDWHFHPALVGAAPFWLAARFIQPATMRLLVNHGADPLFVHHADYIGAEGTFGTVQRMEKTTALMAAVGMGGPRRMRAYIDPSPSEVEALTLEAVKLAVELGIDTKAEDQEGRTAADAARYESVVEYLVTNRSRR
;
A
#
# COMPACT_ATOMS: atom_id res chain seq x y z
N MET A 1 -12.41 -13.95 -9.55
CA MET A 1 -12.32 -12.80 -10.48
C MET A 1 -10.87 -12.40 -10.76
N ALA A 2 -10.08 -11.92 -9.79
CA ALA A 2 -8.69 -11.50 -10.04
C ALA A 2 -7.83 -12.58 -10.73
N ARG A 3 -7.87 -13.81 -10.23
CA ARG A 3 -7.22 -14.98 -10.85
C ARG A 3 -7.60 -15.15 -12.32
N THR A 4 -8.90 -15.13 -12.61
CA THR A 4 -9.42 -15.30 -13.97
C THR A 4 -8.90 -14.22 -14.91
N LEU A 5 -8.81 -12.96 -14.46
CA LEU A 5 -8.27 -11.88 -15.29
C LEU A 5 -6.79 -12.10 -15.61
N LEU A 6 -5.99 -12.48 -14.61
CA LEU A 6 -4.57 -12.77 -14.78
C LEU A 6 -4.34 -13.99 -15.70
N GLU A 7 -5.18 -15.02 -15.59
CA GLU A 7 -5.17 -16.19 -16.48
C GLU A 7 -5.53 -15.83 -17.94
N HIS A 8 -6.27 -14.74 -18.16
CA HIS A 8 -6.61 -14.24 -19.50
C HIS A 8 -5.66 -13.14 -19.99
N GLY A 9 -4.48 -12.99 -19.37
CA GLY A 9 -3.44 -12.08 -19.83
C GLY A 9 -3.57 -10.64 -19.35
N ALA A 10 -4.34 -10.38 -18.29
CA ALA A 10 -4.28 -9.08 -17.62
C ALA A 10 -2.85 -8.82 -17.11
N ASP A 11 -2.31 -7.64 -17.40
CA ASP A 11 -0.98 -7.23 -16.96
C ASP A 11 -0.95 -7.04 -15.42
N PRO A 12 -0.16 -7.84 -14.68
CA PRO A 12 -0.06 -7.74 -13.22
C PRO A 12 0.67 -6.48 -12.74
N ASN A 13 1.27 -5.70 -13.64
CA ASN A 13 2.00 -4.46 -13.38
C ASN A 13 1.30 -3.21 -13.94
N ALA A 14 0.07 -3.36 -14.46
CA ALA A 14 -0.69 -2.24 -15.01
C ALA A 14 -0.94 -1.15 -13.95
N GLN A 15 -0.45 0.05 -14.21
CA GLN A 15 -0.56 1.17 -13.27
C GLN A 15 -1.89 1.90 -13.38
N VAL A 16 -2.36 2.42 -12.25
CA VAL A 16 -3.52 3.32 -12.21
C VAL A 16 -3.19 4.60 -12.98
N THR A 17 -3.96 4.90 -14.03
CA THR A 17 -3.71 6.07 -14.89
C THR A 17 -4.50 7.31 -14.52
N ASN A 18 -5.61 7.14 -13.79
CA ASN A 18 -6.48 8.26 -13.46
C ASN A 18 -7.18 8.07 -12.10
N TRP A 19 -7.53 9.20 -11.49
CA TRP A 19 -8.34 9.27 -10.29
C TRP A 19 -9.79 9.58 -10.66
N SER A 20 -10.74 9.37 -9.75
CA SER A 20 -12.14 9.77 -9.95
C SER A 20 -12.48 10.92 -9.01
N ALA A 21 -13.44 11.79 -9.27
CA ALA A 21 -13.77 12.84 -8.30
C ALA A 21 -14.52 12.28 -7.07
N SER A 22 -14.24 12.81 -5.88
CA SER A 22 -15.06 12.54 -4.69
C SER A 22 -16.45 13.15 -4.89
N ARG A 23 -17.52 12.41 -4.59
CA ARG A 23 -18.88 12.95 -4.69
C ARG A 23 -19.20 13.79 -3.45
N ARG A 24 -19.95 14.87 -3.63
CA ARG A 24 -20.32 15.81 -2.54
C ARG A 24 -20.98 15.11 -1.33
N ALA A 25 -21.67 13.99 -1.55
CA ALA A 25 -22.38 13.25 -0.51
C ALA A 25 -21.60 12.04 0.05
N SER A 26 -20.52 11.59 -0.60
CA SER A 26 -19.75 10.44 -0.12
C SER A 26 -18.37 10.31 -0.77
N SER A 27 -17.40 9.84 0.02
CA SER A 27 -16.11 9.33 -0.44
C SER A 27 -16.17 7.88 -0.94
N ASP A 28 -17.33 7.24 -0.89
CA ASP A 28 -17.53 5.88 -1.36
C ASP A 28 -17.33 5.81 -2.88
N TRP A 29 -16.59 4.78 -3.32
CA TRP A 29 -16.33 4.50 -4.75
C TRP A 29 -15.45 5.54 -5.47
N HIS A 30 -14.58 6.23 -4.72
CA HIS A 30 -13.61 7.18 -5.24
C HIS A 30 -12.19 6.59 -5.30
N PHE A 31 -11.51 6.74 -6.44
CA PHE A 31 -10.08 6.50 -6.58
C PHE A 31 -9.31 7.76 -6.18
N HIS A 32 -8.64 7.70 -5.04
CA HIS A 32 -7.89 8.83 -4.51
C HIS A 32 -6.71 9.21 -5.43
N PRO A 33 -6.42 10.52 -5.63
CA PRO A 33 -5.29 10.97 -6.45
C PRO A 33 -3.94 10.34 -6.08
N ALA A 34 -3.70 10.09 -4.79
CA ALA A 34 -2.50 9.41 -4.30
C ALA A 34 -2.30 7.98 -4.84
N LEU A 35 -3.31 7.36 -5.44
CA LEU A 35 -3.23 6.02 -6.04
C LEU A 35 -2.80 6.05 -7.52
N VAL A 36 -2.79 7.21 -8.17
CA VAL A 36 -2.35 7.34 -9.57
C VAL A 36 -0.87 6.97 -9.67
N GLY A 37 -0.54 6.04 -10.56
CA GLY A 37 0.79 5.44 -10.71
C GLY A 37 0.97 4.12 -9.96
N ALA A 38 0.05 3.73 -9.07
CA ALA A 38 0.22 2.53 -8.26
C ALA A 38 0.05 1.26 -9.09
N ALA A 39 0.95 0.29 -8.89
CA ALA A 39 0.85 -1.05 -9.44
C ALA A 39 -0.06 -1.96 -8.57
N PRO A 40 -0.65 -3.04 -9.14
CA PRO A 40 -1.57 -3.92 -8.42
C PRO A 40 -0.98 -4.54 -7.15
N PHE A 41 0.31 -4.90 -7.16
CA PHE A 41 0.98 -5.47 -5.99
C PHE A 41 1.06 -4.46 -4.83
N TRP A 42 1.41 -3.21 -5.14
CA TRP A 42 1.44 -2.12 -4.18
C TRP A 42 0.04 -1.83 -3.62
N LEU A 43 -1.00 -1.84 -4.47
CA LEU A 43 -2.39 -1.68 -4.04
C LEU A 43 -2.84 -2.80 -3.10
N ALA A 44 -2.51 -4.06 -3.43
CA ALA A 44 -2.83 -5.20 -2.59
C ALA A 44 -2.17 -5.07 -1.20
N ALA A 45 -0.93 -4.60 -1.14
CA ALA A 45 -0.28 -4.27 0.13
C ALA A 45 -0.98 -3.12 0.86
N ARG A 46 -1.29 -2.01 0.18
CA ARG A 46 -1.94 -0.82 0.78
C ARG A 46 -3.29 -1.12 1.44
N PHE A 47 -3.98 -2.13 0.94
CA PHE A 47 -5.26 -2.62 1.44
C PHE A 47 -5.16 -3.97 2.17
N ILE A 48 -3.96 -4.36 2.62
CA ILE A 48 -3.68 -5.53 3.46
C ILE A 48 -4.30 -6.84 2.93
N GLN A 49 -4.10 -7.10 1.63
CA GLN A 49 -4.59 -8.30 0.92
C GLN A 49 -3.44 -9.28 0.60
N PRO A 50 -2.87 -9.99 1.59
CA PRO A 50 -1.70 -10.87 1.38
C PRO A 50 -1.97 -12.02 0.40
N ALA A 51 -3.20 -12.56 0.38
CA ALA A 51 -3.60 -13.57 -0.61
C ALA A 51 -3.53 -13.03 -2.06
N THR A 52 -3.93 -11.78 -2.27
CA THR A 52 -3.85 -11.11 -3.58
C THR A 52 -2.40 -10.77 -3.93
N MET A 53 -1.59 -10.33 -2.96
CA MET A 53 -0.15 -10.12 -3.18
C MET A 53 0.54 -11.41 -3.68
N ARG A 54 0.29 -12.56 -3.04
CA ARG A 54 0.83 -13.86 -3.49
C ARG A 54 0.35 -14.24 -4.89
N LEU A 55 -0.94 -14.04 -5.16
CA LEU A 55 -1.50 -14.29 -6.49
C LEU A 55 -0.81 -13.44 -7.56
N LEU A 56 -0.63 -12.14 -7.31
CA LEU A 56 -0.01 -11.22 -8.27
C LEU A 56 1.44 -11.58 -8.56
N VAL A 57 2.25 -11.90 -7.55
CA VAL A 57 3.65 -12.31 -7.75
C VAL A 57 3.74 -13.62 -8.53
N ASN A 58 2.86 -14.59 -8.25
CA ASN A 58 2.80 -15.84 -9.01
C ASN A 58 2.47 -15.64 -10.50
N HIS A 59 1.89 -14.49 -10.85
CA HIS A 59 1.58 -14.10 -12.23
C HIS A 59 2.57 -13.06 -12.80
N GLY A 60 3.68 -12.76 -12.11
CA GLY A 60 4.74 -11.88 -12.62
C GLY A 60 4.64 -10.41 -12.21
N ALA A 61 3.89 -10.09 -11.15
CA ALA A 61 3.96 -8.76 -10.56
C ALA A 61 5.35 -8.48 -9.97
N ASP A 62 5.85 -7.26 -10.13
CA ASP A 62 7.10 -6.81 -9.53
C ASP A 62 6.88 -6.38 -8.07
N PRO A 63 7.38 -7.14 -7.07
CA PRO A 63 7.25 -6.76 -5.68
C PRO A 63 8.15 -5.60 -5.28
N LEU A 64 9.20 -5.30 -6.05
CA LEU A 64 10.16 -4.23 -5.78
C LEU A 64 9.72 -2.88 -6.35
N PHE A 65 8.54 -2.84 -6.98
CA PHE A 65 7.94 -1.61 -7.49
C PHE A 65 7.86 -0.53 -6.40
N VAL A 66 8.37 0.66 -6.74
CA VAL A 66 8.28 1.86 -5.89
C VAL A 66 7.21 2.77 -6.45
N HIS A 67 6.20 3.05 -5.63
CA HIS A 67 5.12 3.95 -5.97
C HIS A 67 5.54 5.40 -5.77
N HIS A 68 5.31 6.22 -6.79
CA HIS A 68 5.54 7.66 -6.78
C HIS A 68 4.20 8.37 -6.99
N ALA A 69 3.79 9.18 -6.03
CA ALA A 69 2.58 9.98 -6.14
C ALA A 69 2.92 11.46 -6.05
N ASP A 70 2.30 12.27 -6.91
CA ASP A 70 2.29 13.74 -6.84
C ASP A 70 0.83 14.19 -6.96
N TYR A 71 0.29 14.76 -5.88
CA TYR A 71 -1.11 15.14 -5.83
C TYR A 71 -1.35 16.31 -4.89
N ILE A 72 -2.49 16.98 -5.07
CA ILE A 72 -2.96 18.00 -4.14
C ILE A 72 -3.75 17.32 -3.02
N GLY A 73 -3.21 17.36 -1.80
CA GLY A 73 -3.85 16.89 -0.59
C GLY A 73 -4.50 18.03 0.21
N ALA A 74 -5.33 17.68 1.18
CA ALA A 74 -5.89 18.63 2.13
C ALA A 74 -4.89 18.96 3.26
N GLU A 75 -4.89 20.20 3.72
CA GLU A 75 -4.14 20.67 4.88
C GLU A 75 -5.02 21.57 5.76
N GLY A 76 -5.19 21.20 7.03
CA GLY A 76 -6.14 21.88 7.91
C GLY A 76 -7.58 21.82 7.39
N THR A 77 -8.38 22.84 7.72
CA THR A 77 -9.82 22.88 7.39
C THR A 77 -10.09 23.31 5.94
N PHE A 78 -9.26 24.22 5.40
CA PHE A 78 -9.50 24.85 4.09
C PHE A 78 -8.24 24.93 3.21
N GLY A 79 -7.11 24.41 3.67
CA GLY A 79 -5.85 24.47 2.94
C GLY A 79 -5.69 23.30 1.98
N THR A 80 -4.88 23.53 0.96
CA THR A 80 -4.41 22.49 0.03
C THR A 80 -2.90 22.53 -0.01
N VAL A 81 -2.28 21.37 -0.05
CA VAL A 81 -0.83 21.24 -0.11
C VAL A 81 -0.44 20.21 -1.17
N GLN A 82 0.61 20.51 -1.93
CA GLN A 82 1.19 19.53 -2.83
C GLN A 82 1.88 18.45 -2.00
N ARG A 83 1.54 17.18 -2.27
CA ARG A 83 2.08 16.01 -1.61
C ARG A 83 2.87 15.22 -2.64
N MET A 84 4.15 15.04 -2.38
CA MET A 84 5.00 14.12 -3.13
C MET A 84 5.33 12.93 -2.21
N GLU A 85 5.06 11.73 -2.67
CA GLU A 85 5.27 10.51 -1.89
C GLU A 85 6.07 9.51 -2.71
N LYS A 86 6.98 8.79 -2.04
CA LYS A 86 7.74 7.68 -2.59
C LYS A 86 7.62 6.53 -1.60
N THR A 87 6.94 5.46 -1.97
CA THR A 87 6.64 4.36 -1.04
C THR A 87 6.82 2.99 -1.67
N THR A 88 7.41 2.06 -0.92
CA THR A 88 7.47 0.64 -1.29
C THR A 88 6.17 -0.06 -0.91
N ALA A 89 5.94 -1.28 -1.40
CA ALA A 89 4.80 -2.08 -0.95
C ALA A 89 4.88 -2.43 0.56
N LEU A 90 6.08 -2.50 1.13
CA LEU A 90 6.27 -2.68 2.58
C LEU A 90 5.73 -1.49 3.38
N MET A 91 6.06 -0.27 2.95
CA MET A 91 5.51 0.97 3.53
C MET A 91 3.98 1.04 3.34
N ALA A 92 3.49 0.61 2.19
CA ALA A 92 2.06 0.57 1.92
C ALA A 92 1.30 -0.37 2.87
N ALA A 93 1.88 -1.55 3.17
CA ALA A 93 1.29 -2.52 4.09
C ALA A 93 1.08 -1.97 5.51
N VAL A 94 1.94 -1.05 5.97
CA VAL A 94 1.77 -0.36 7.27
C VAL A 94 0.93 0.91 7.17
N GLY A 95 0.32 1.18 6.02
CA GLY A 95 -0.64 2.27 5.80
C GLY A 95 -0.05 3.59 5.30
N MET A 96 1.22 3.60 4.85
CA MET A 96 1.80 4.75 4.14
C MET A 96 1.30 4.78 2.68
N GLY A 97 1.43 5.91 1.99
CA GLY A 97 0.90 6.07 0.63
C GLY A 97 -0.54 6.58 0.63
N GLY A 98 -0.71 7.89 0.60
CA GLY A 98 -1.98 8.59 0.67
C GLY A 98 -2.50 8.83 2.10
N PRO A 99 -3.68 9.47 2.24
CA PRO A 99 -4.20 9.87 3.54
C PRO A 99 -4.48 8.69 4.48
N ARG A 100 -4.27 8.92 5.78
CA ARG A 100 -4.51 7.94 6.87
C ARG A 100 -5.92 7.33 6.90
N ARG A 101 -6.92 8.04 6.36
CA ARG A 101 -8.31 7.59 6.31
C ARG A 101 -8.65 6.78 5.06
N MET A 102 -7.70 6.62 4.12
CA MET A 102 -7.87 5.72 2.99
C MET A 102 -7.83 4.27 3.48
N ARG A 103 -9.02 3.65 3.50
CA ARG A 103 -9.27 2.28 3.96
C ARG A 103 -10.15 1.56 2.97
N ALA A 104 -10.08 0.23 2.97
CA ALA A 104 -11.03 -0.60 2.23
C ALA A 104 -12.45 -0.41 2.81
N TYR A 105 -13.46 -0.66 1.99
CA TYR A 105 -14.89 -0.56 2.37
C TYR A 105 -15.36 -1.68 3.33
N ILE A 106 -14.44 -2.51 3.80
CA ILE A 106 -14.72 -3.63 4.71
C ILE A 106 -14.25 -3.20 6.10
N ASP A 107 -15.05 -3.51 7.13
CA ASP A 107 -14.71 -3.28 8.54
C ASP A 107 -14.36 -4.62 9.22
N PRO A 108 -13.17 -5.19 8.94
CA PRO A 108 -12.70 -6.37 9.65
C PRO A 108 -12.49 -6.06 11.13
N SER A 109 -12.53 -7.09 11.97
CA SER A 109 -12.24 -6.93 13.39
C SER A 109 -10.80 -6.42 13.59
N PRO A 110 -10.51 -5.65 14.67
CA PRO A 110 -9.17 -5.13 14.90
C PRO A 110 -8.06 -6.18 14.91
N SER A 111 -8.34 -7.39 15.43
CA SER A 111 -7.40 -8.51 15.44
C SER A 111 -7.12 -9.07 14.05
N GLU A 112 -8.12 -9.10 13.17
CA GLU A 112 -7.93 -9.50 11.77
C GLU A 112 -7.09 -8.48 11.01
N VAL A 113 -7.29 -7.17 11.26
CA VAL A 113 -6.47 -6.11 10.65
C VAL A 113 -5.00 -6.27 11.03
N GLU A 114 -4.72 -6.51 12.31
CA GLU A 114 -3.35 -6.72 12.78
C GLU A 114 -2.73 -7.96 12.12
N ALA A 115 -3.44 -9.09 12.11
CA ALA A 115 -2.95 -10.33 11.52
C ALA A 115 -2.67 -10.18 10.01
N LEU A 116 -3.58 -9.57 9.26
CA LEU A 116 -3.41 -9.32 7.82
C LEU A 116 -2.28 -8.33 7.52
N THR A 117 -2.13 -7.29 8.35
CA THR A 117 -0.99 -6.36 8.26
C THR A 117 0.32 -7.10 8.44
N LEU A 118 0.44 -7.91 9.50
CA LEU A 118 1.65 -8.67 9.81
C LEU A 118 1.97 -9.67 8.69
N GLU A 119 0.97 -10.33 8.13
CA GLU A 119 1.15 -11.27 7.02
C GLU A 119 1.62 -10.56 5.74
N ALA A 120 1.03 -9.41 5.39
CA ALA A 120 1.46 -8.61 4.24
C ALA A 120 2.89 -8.10 4.41
N VAL A 121 3.26 -7.66 5.61
CA VAL A 121 4.62 -7.23 5.95
C VAL A 121 5.62 -8.38 5.83
N LYS A 122 5.30 -9.56 6.38
CA LYS A 122 6.14 -10.76 6.25
C LYS A 122 6.40 -11.11 4.79
N LEU A 123 5.34 -11.17 3.99
CA LEU A 123 5.43 -11.46 2.56
C LEU A 123 6.28 -10.43 1.82
N ALA A 124 6.09 -9.14 2.08
CA ALA A 124 6.91 -8.08 1.50
C ALA A 124 8.41 -8.25 1.79
N VAL A 125 8.76 -8.58 3.05
CA VAL A 125 10.15 -8.85 3.45
C VAL A 125 10.70 -10.13 2.82
N GLU A 126 9.91 -11.20 2.75
CA GLU A 126 10.28 -12.47 2.08
C GLU A 126 10.57 -12.28 0.59
N LEU A 127 9.85 -11.36 -0.06
CA LEU A 127 10.04 -10.99 -1.46
C LEU A 127 11.23 -10.05 -1.69
N GLY A 128 12.00 -9.72 -0.65
CA GLY A 128 13.24 -8.95 -0.73
C GLY A 128 13.07 -7.44 -0.70
N ILE A 129 11.90 -6.93 -0.28
CA ILE A 129 11.70 -5.49 -0.12
C ILE A 129 12.50 -4.99 1.08
N ASP A 130 13.29 -3.93 0.87
CA ASP A 130 14.18 -3.41 1.90
C ASP A 130 13.40 -2.79 3.08
N THR A 131 13.59 -3.39 4.25
CA THR A 131 13.07 -2.90 5.55
C THR A 131 13.62 -1.53 5.97
N LYS A 132 14.77 -1.13 5.42
CA LYS A 132 15.45 0.14 5.71
C LYS A 132 15.14 1.23 4.70
N ALA A 133 14.36 0.94 3.66
CA ALA A 133 13.93 1.98 2.73
C ALA A 133 13.21 3.10 3.49
N GLU A 134 13.51 4.34 3.09
CA GLU A 134 12.91 5.55 3.66
C GLU A 134 11.99 6.22 2.63
N ASP A 135 10.90 6.79 3.12
CA ASP A 135 10.04 7.67 2.32
C ASP A 135 10.70 9.04 2.10
N GLN A 136 9.99 9.96 1.44
CA GLN A 136 10.53 11.32 1.21
C GLN A 136 10.70 12.15 2.49
N GLU A 137 10.10 11.72 3.61
CA GLU A 137 10.19 12.36 4.91
C GLU A 137 11.24 11.68 5.82
N GLY A 138 12.02 10.71 5.29
CA GLY A 138 13.05 9.98 6.03
C GLY A 138 12.50 8.90 6.97
N ARG A 139 11.24 8.46 6.78
CA ARG A 139 10.61 7.45 7.64
C ARG A 139 10.69 6.07 7.00
N THR A 140 10.96 5.07 7.83
CA THR A 140 10.87 3.66 7.45
C THR A 140 9.48 3.09 7.73
N ALA A 141 9.21 1.88 7.23
CA ALA A 141 7.97 1.17 7.56
C ALA A 141 7.82 0.89 9.07
N ALA A 142 8.93 0.71 9.80
CA ALA A 142 8.89 0.50 11.25
C ALA A 142 8.43 1.77 12.00
N ASP A 143 8.83 2.95 11.53
CA ASP A 143 8.46 4.24 12.15
C ASP A 143 6.96 4.55 12.00
N ALA A 144 6.33 4.02 10.95
CA ALA A 144 4.91 4.22 10.65
C ALA A 144 4.00 3.10 11.18
N ALA A 145 4.56 1.96 11.58
CA ALA A 145 3.79 0.81 12.02
C ALA A 145 3.02 1.09 13.33
N ARG A 146 1.79 0.59 13.41
CA ARG A 146 0.87 0.84 14.54
C ARG A 146 0.73 -0.33 15.51
N TYR A 147 1.11 -1.53 15.08
CA TYR A 147 0.95 -2.76 15.84
C TYR A 147 2.30 -3.22 16.35
N GLU A 148 2.38 -3.53 17.64
CA GLU A 148 3.62 -3.96 18.28
C GLU A 148 4.22 -5.19 17.59
N SER A 149 3.39 -6.16 17.22
CA SER A 149 3.79 -7.37 16.48
C SER A 149 4.48 -7.08 15.14
N VAL A 150 4.07 -6.00 14.46
CA VAL A 150 4.65 -5.55 13.19
C VAL A 150 5.96 -4.83 13.42
N VAL A 151 6.02 -3.95 14.43
CA VAL A 151 7.24 -3.24 14.82
C VAL A 151 8.32 -4.24 15.22
N GLU A 152 8.01 -5.18 16.10
CA GLU A 152 8.92 -6.22 16.57
C GLU A 152 9.48 -7.05 15.39
N TYR A 153 8.62 -7.46 14.46
CA TYR A 153 9.03 -8.20 13.27
C TYR A 153 9.99 -7.40 12.38
N LEU A 154 9.68 -6.12 12.12
CA LEU A 154 10.50 -5.26 11.26
C LEU A 154 11.85 -4.92 11.89
N VAL A 155 11.89 -4.69 13.21
CA VAL A 155 13.13 -4.45 13.95
C VAL A 155 14.01 -5.71 13.98
N THR A 156 13.40 -6.88 14.19
CA THR A 156 14.13 -8.16 14.22
C THR A 156 14.71 -8.54 12.86
N ASN A 157 13.99 -8.23 11.77
CA ASN A 157 14.39 -8.56 10.40
C ASN A 157 15.04 -7.39 9.66
N ARG A 158 15.53 -6.38 10.40
CA ARG A 158 16.17 -5.17 9.86
C ARG A 158 17.48 -5.55 9.17
N SER A 159 17.39 -5.82 7.86
CA SER A 159 18.42 -6.38 6.97
C SER A 159 19.13 -7.66 7.45
N ARG A 160 18.60 -8.82 7.06
CA ARG A 160 19.44 -9.99 6.74
C ARG A 160 19.76 -9.99 5.24
N ARG A 161 20.59 -9.06 4.79
CA ARG A 161 21.43 -9.11 3.57
C ARG A 161 22.16 -7.80 3.39
#